data_AF-A0A3D5B7V7-F1
#
_entry.id   AF-A0A3D5B7V7-F1
#
_cell.length_a   1.000
_cell.length_b   1.000
_cell.length_c   1.000
_cell.angle_alpha   90.00
_cell.angle_beta   90.00
_cell.angle_gamma   90.00
#
_symmetry.space_group_name_H-M   'P 1'
#
loop_
_entity.id
_entity.type
_entity.pdbx_description
1 polymer ?
#
loop_
_entity_poly.entity_id
_entity_poly.type
_entity_poly.pdbx_seq_one_letter_code
_entity_poly.pdbx_strand_id
1 'polypeptide(L)'
;MKKQTPKFLNYLMPTFGNMVWCVVFFSVLLLGRRMMNGDGDLGRHITIGNTILDHWKIPLQDLFSHTMTGQTLTPHEWLSQVLFALAERISGFNGILLMCALVIATSFWLVYKRVRLSSNNLFIALLVVFLAMITSSIHWLTRPHIFTFLFLALWLFILEMLRLGKSTRWWLLPILMLVWANVHGAFIAGFVTWLIFGVGVGWDFLRQKPPEREMLPDHFWRNYLL
;
A
#
# COMPACT_ATOMS: atom_id res chain seq x y z
N MET A 1 -1.01 -15.50 -41.31
CA MET A 1 -2.20 -15.82 -40.49
C MET A 1 -1.81 -15.76 -39.02
N LYS A 2 -2.21 -14.71 -38.29
CA LYS A 2 -1.99 -14.64 -36.82
C LYS A 2 -2.91 -15.69 -36.17
N LYS A 3 -2.34 -16.80 -35.70
CA LYS A 3 -3.08 -17.81 -34.93
C LYS A 3 -3.63 -17.11 -33.68
N GLN A 4 -4.94 -16.86 -33.65
CA GLN A 4 -5.61 -16.40 -32.45
C GLN A 4 -5.50 -17.52 -31.42
N THR A 5 -4.73 -17.29 -30.36
CA THR A 5 -4.69 -18.22 -29.23
C THR A 5 -6.11 -18.34 -28.67
N PRO A 6 -6.59 -19.57 -28.38
CA PRO A 6 -7.89 -19.77 -27.74
C PRO A 6 -8.03 -18.88 -26.50
N LYS A 7 -9.11 -18.10 -26.40
CA LYS A 7 -9.35 -17.16 -25.27
C LYS A 7 -9.22 -17.83 -23.89
N PHE A 8 -9.47 -19.13 -23.79
CA PHE A 8 -9.30 -19.92 -22.58
C PHE A 8 -7.83 -20.09 -22.14
N LEU A 9 -6.89 -20.26 -23.08
CA LEU A 9 -5.46 -20.35 -22.76
C LEU A 9 -4.90 -19.03 -22.22
N ASN A 10 -5.47 -17.89 -22.61
CA ASN A 10 -5.12 -16.59 -22.04
C ASN A 10 -5.59 -16.43 -20.57
N TYR A 11 -6.53 -17.26 -20.10
CA TYR A 11 -6.96 -17.29 -18.70
C TYR A 11 -6.08 -18.23 -17.85
N LEU A 12 -5.51 -19.27 -18.47
CA LEU A 12 -4.59 -20.22 -17.82
C LEU A 12 -3.15 -19.69 -17.70
N MET A 13 -2.69 -18.92 -18.69
CA MET A 13 -1.33 -18.39 -18.69
C MET A 13 -1.24 -17.19 -17.75
N PRO A 14 -0.41 -17.25 -16.68
CA PRO A 14 -0.28 -16.12 -15.77
C PRO A 14 0.26 -14.90 -16.52
N THR A 15 -0.37 -13.74 -16.30
CA THR A 15 0.17 -12.48 -16.81
C THR A 15 1.52 -12.19 -16.13
N PHE A 16 2.38 -11.39 -16.75
CA PHE A 16 3.61 -10.93 -16.10
C PHE A 16 3.34 -10.25 -14.75
N GLY A 17 2.20 -9.56 -14.60
CA GLY A 17 1.78 -9.02 -13.31
C GLY A 17 1.54 -10.12 -12.27
N ASN A 18 0.84 -11.20 -12.65
CA ASN A 18 0.63 -12.35 -11.76
C ASN A 18 1.96 -13.01 -11.39
N MET A 19 2.90 -13.12 -12.33
CA MET A 19 4.24 -13.64 -12.05
C MET A 19 4.98 -12.76 -11.04
N VAL A 20 4.98 -11.43 -11.21
CA VAL A 20 5.57 -10.48 -10.25
C VAL A 20 4.94 -10.66 -8.87
N TRP A 21 3.61 -10.72 -8.80
CA TRP A 21 2.89 -10.92 -7.54
C TRP A 21 3.31 -12.22 -6.86
N CYS A 22 3.32 -13.35 -7.60
CA CYS A 22 3.72 -14.65 -7.06
C CYS A 22 5.17 -14.65 -6.58
N VAL A 23 6.10 -14.09 -7.37
CA VAL A 23 7.52 -14.02 -7.00
C VAL A 23 7.69 -13.23 -5.70
N VAL A 24 7.07 -12.05 -5.58
CA VAL A 24 7.13 -11.23 -4.35
C VAL A 24 6.49 -11.98 -3.18
N PHE A 25 5.30 -12.55 -3.38
CA PHE A 25 4.57 -13.30 -2.36
C PHE A 25 5.40 -14.44 -1.77
N PHE A 26 5.91 -15.34 -2.61
CA PHE A 26 6.75 -16.43 -2.16
C PHE A 26 8.10 -15.96 -1.60
N SER A 27 8.69 -14.88 -2.12
CA SER A 27 9.92 -14.30 -1.54
C SER A 27 9.68 -13.84 -0.10
N VAL A 28 8.56 -13.16 0.17
CA VAL A 28 8.18 -12.71 1.51
C VAL A 28 7.98 -13.91 2.45
N LEU A 29 7.28 -14.96 1.99
CA LEU A 29 7.11 -16.18 2.78
C LEU A 29 8.45 -16.83 3.14
N LEU A 30 9.37 -16.93 2.18
CA LEU A 30 10.71 -17.48 2.41
C LEU A 30 11.53 -16.63 3.39
N LEU A 31 11.36 -15.31 3.36
CA LEU A 31 12.04 -14.37 4.27
C LEU A 31 11.36 -14.26 5.64
N GLY A 32 10.20 -14.90 5.86
CA GLY A 32 9.33 -14.64 7.01
C GLY A 32 10.01 -14.72 8.38
N ARG A 33 10.89 -15.71 8.59
CA ARG A 33 11.64 -15.85 9.85
C ARG A 33 12.52 -14.63 10.15
N ARG A 34 13.15 -14.06 9.12
CA ARG A 34 13.98 -12.86 9.23
C ARG A 34 13.11 -11.62 9.47
N MET A 35 11.98 -11.53 8.78
CA MET A 35 11.07 -10.38 8.92
C MET A 35 10.46 -10.27 10.31
N MET A 36 10.12 -11.42 10.91
CA MET A 36 9.50 -11.49 12.24
C MET A 36 10.46 -11.19 13.40
N ASN A 37 11.74 -11.53 13.23
CA ASN A 37 12.76 -11.38 14.27
C ASN A 37 13.74 -10.21 13.98
N GLY A 38 13.40 -9.35 13.01
CA GLY A 38 14.33 -8.32 12.54
C GLY A 38 14.62 -7.23 13.57
N ASP A 39 13.62 -6.86 14.38
CA ASP A 39 13.70 -5.77 15.36
C ASP A 39 13.04 -6.08 16.72
N GLY A 40 12.23 -7.14 16.83
CA GLY A 40 11.55 -7.54 18.06
C GLY A 40 10.22 -6.83 18.34
N ASP A 41 9.77 -5.91 17.48
CA ASP A 41 8.57 -5.10 17.74
C ASP A 41 7.26 -5.90 17.59
N LEU A 42 7.28 -6.98 16.82
CA LEU A 42 6.08 -7.78 16.51
C LEU A 42 5.33 -8.19 17.77
N GLY A 43 6.05 -8.60 18.83
CA GLY A 43 5.45 -9.00 20.09
C GLY A 43 4.61 -7.89 20.73
N ARG A 44 5.11 -6.65 20.70
CA ARG A 44 4.35 -5.48 21.19
C ARG A 44 3.08 -5.25 20.38
N HIS A 45 3.16 -5.32 19.05
CA HIS A 45 2.00 -5.09 18.18
C HIS A 45 0.89 -6.14 18.41
N ILE A 46 1.26 -7.42 18.53
CA ILE A 46 0.31 -8.50 18.82
C ILE A 46 -0.31 -8.31 20.21
N THR A 47 0.50 -8.01 21.23
CA THR A 47 0.01 -7.84 22.61
C THR A 47 -0.97 -6.67 22.74
N ILE A 48 -0.68 -5.52 22.11
CA ILE A 48 -1.62 -4.38 22.11
C ILE A 48 -2.89 -4.75 21.34
N GLY A 49 -2.76 -5.39 20.17
CA GLY A 49 -3.92 -5.83 19.38
C GLY A 49 -4.81 -6.82 20.13
N ASN A 50 -4.23 -7.80 20.81
CA ASN A 50 -4.95 -8.74 21.66
C ASN A 50 -5.65 -8.01 22.82
N THR A 51 -4.96 -7.07 23.47
CA THR A 51 -5.57 -6.24 24.52
C THR A 51 -6.81 -5.49 24.03
N ILE A 52 -6.75 -4.90 22.82
CA ILE A 52 -7.88 -4.21 22.20
C ILE A 52 -9.03 -5.19 21.91
N LEU A 53 -8.74 -6.37 21.36
CA LEU A 53 -9.73 -7.38 21.03
C LEU A 53 -10.43 -7.96 22.25
N ASP A 54 -9.71 -8.13 23.36
CA ASP A 54 -10.26 -8.71 24.60
C ASP A 54 -11.11 -7.70 25.39
N HIS A 55 -10.74 -6.42 25.38
CA HIS A 55 -11.41 -5.38 26.18
C HIS A 55 -12.32 -4.46 25.36
N TRP A 56 -12.32 -4.60 24.03
CA TRP A 56 -13.06 -3.74 23.09
C TRP A 56 -12.77 -2.24 23.27
N LYS A 57 -11.54 -1.91 23.68
CA LYS A 57 -11.11 -0.54 23.98
C LYS A 57 -9.73 -0.27 23.43
N ILE A 58 -9.58 0.84 22.71
CA ILE A 58 -8.29 1.33 22.24
C ILE A 58 -7.56 2.03 23.40
N PRO A 59 -6.35 1.58 23.79
CA PRO A 59 -5.58 2.23 24.85
C PRO A 59 -5.19 3.66 24.44
N LEU A 60 -5.57 4.63 25.27
CA LEU A 60 -5.16 6.05 25.15
C LEU A 60 -3.99 6.38 26.10
N GLN A 61 -3.49 5.37 26.80
CA GLN A 61 -2.36 5.45 27.72
C GLN A 61 -1.40 4.31 27.43
N ASP A 62 -0.12 4.51 27.72
CA ASP A 62 0.88 3.46 27.57
C ASP A 62 0.70 2.38 28.64
N LEU A 63 0.55 1.13 28.21
CA LEU A 63 0.31 -0.02 29.08
C LEU A 63 1.58 -0.79 29.44
N PHE A 64 2.63 -0.69 28.63
CA PHE A 64 3.74 -1.65 28.64
C PHE A 64 5.13 -0.98 28.75
N SER A 65 5.22 0.34 28.57
CA SER A 65 6.48 1.07 28.66
C SER A 65 7.01 1.12 30.09
N HIS A 66 8.20 0.56 30.32
CA HIS A 66 8.82 0.51 31.66
C HIS A 66 8.92 1.89 32.35
N THR A 67 9.20 2.96 31.60
CA THR A 67 9.41 4.30 32.18
C THR A 67 8.19 5.21 32.09
N MET A 68 7.22 4.91 31.22
CA MET A 68 6.12 5.81 30.88
C MET A 68 4.74 5.15 31.03
N THR A 69 4.61 4.07 31.80
CA THR A 69 3.31 3.44 32.09
C THR A 69 2.29 4.47 32.57
N GLY A 70 1.09 4.46 31.99
CA GLY A 70 -0.02 5.37 32.32
C GLY A 70 0.05 6.75 31.66
N GLN A 71 1.15 7.10 30.99
CA GLN A 71 1.25 8.35 30.23
C GLN A 71 0.35 8.33 29.00
N THR A 72 -0.14 9.50 28.59
CA THR A 72 -0.98 9.63 27.40
C THR A 72 -0.24 9.17 26.14
N LEU A 73 -0.90 8.34 25.33
CA LEU A 73 -0.38 7.81 24.08
C LEU A 73 -1.41 8.03 22.96
N THR A 74 -0.95 8.49 21.81
CA THR A 74 -1.79 8.59 20.60
C THR A 74 -1.67 7.30 19.79
N PRO A 75 -2.70 6.44 19.76
CA PRO A 75 -2.60 5.07 19.23
C PRO A 75 -2.79 5.04 17.71
N HIS A 76 -1.97 5.76 16.95
CA HIS A 76 -2.10 5.92 15.49
C HIS A 76 -1.89 4.64 14.65
N GLU A 77 -1.57 3.51 15.28
CA GLU A 77 -1.37 2.20 14.64
C GLU A 77 -2.34 1.13 15.14
N TRP A 78 -3.33 1.49 15.96
CA TRP A 78 -4.19 0.52 16.65
C TRP A 78 -4.87 -0.47 15.70
N LEU A 79 -5.29 -0.03 14.50
CA LEU A 79 -5.98 -0.89 13.56
C LEU A 79 -5.04 -1.95 12.98
N SER A 80 -3.78 -1.59 12.70
CA SER A 80 -2.78 -2.58 12.26
C SER A 80 -2.50 -3.63 13.33
N GLN A 81 -2.47 -3.22 14.60
CA GLN A 81 -2.23 -4.09 15.74
C GLN A 81 -3.39 -5.08 15.91
N VAL A 82 -4.64 -4.60 15.76
CA VAL A 82 -5.83 -5.46 15.70
C VAL A 82 -5.73 -6.46 14.54
N LEU A 83 -5.33 -6.02 13.35
CA LEU A 83 -5.15 -6.92 12.19
C LEU A 83 -4.08 -7.99 12.45
N PHE A 84 -2.94 -7.62 13.06
CA PHE A 84 -1.90 -8.57 13.45
C PHE A 84 -2.40 -9.58 14.48
N ALA A 85 -3.10 -9.12 15.52
CA ALA A 85 -3.67 -9.99 16.54
C ALA A 85 -4.76 -10.92 15.98
N LEU A 86 -5.61 -10.46 15.07
CA LEU A 86 -6.59 -11.32 14.39
C LEU A 86 -5.90 -12.39 13.54
N ALA A 87 -4.88 -12.02 12.77
CA ALA A 87 -4.11 -12.97 11.97
C ALA A 87 -3.42 -14.03 12.85
N GLU A 88 -2.92 -13.60 14.01
CA GLU A 88 -2.34 -14.46 15.04
C GLU A 88 -3.37 -15.41 15.67
N ARG A 89 -4.55 -14.93 16.07
CA ARG A 89 -5.61 -15.78 16.63
C ARG A 89 -6.10 -16.85 15.65
N ILE A 90 -6.11 -16.56 14.34
CA ILE A 90 -6.61 -17.50 13.31
C ILE A 90 -5.62 -18.63 13.03
N SER A 91 -4.32 -18.33 12.93
CA SER A 91 -3.32 -19.32 12.45
C SER A 91 -1.91 -19.10 13.00
N GLY A 92 -1.81 -18.41 14.13
CA GLY A 92 -0.56 -18.03 14.78
C GLY A 92 0.30 -17.13 13.88
N PHE A 93 1.61 -17.25 14.04
CA PHE A 93 2.59 -16.52 13.27
C PHE A 93 2.52 -16.73 11.75
N ASN A 94 2.02 -17.88 11.31
CA ASN A 94 1.81 -18.14 9.88
C ASN A 94 0.76 -17.19 9.28
N GLY A 95 -0.28 -16.84 10.04
CA GLY A 95 -1.30 -15.89 9.61
C GLY A 95 -0.75 -14.48 9.42
N ILE A 96 0.08 -14.03 10.36
CA ILE A 96 0.78 -12.75 10.27
C ILE A 96 1.66 -12.72 9.02
N LEU A 97 2.46 -13.76 8.82
CA LEU A 97 3.35 -13.87 7.66
C LEU A 97 2.56 -13.87 6.34
N LEU A 98 1.45 -14.61 6.28
CA LEU A 98 0.57 -14.65 5.12
C LEU A 98 -0.01 -13.25 4.84
N MET A 99 -0.49 -12.55 5.86
CA MET A 99 -0.99 -11.18 5.73
C MET A 99 0.08 -10.23 5.18
N CYS A 100 1.29 -10.26 5.75
CA CYS A 100 2.41 -9.46 5.27
C CYS A 100 2.75 -9.77 3.80
N ALA A 101 2.79 -11.05 3.43
CA ALA A 101 3.04 -11.48 2.05
C ALA A 101 1.97 -10.95 1.08
N LEU A 102 0.69 -11.03 1.45
CA LEU A 102 -0.41 -10.50 0.65
C LEU A 102 -0.31 -8.98 0.46
N VAL A 103 -0.05 -8.23 1.54
CA VAL A 103 0.06 -6.77 1.51
C VAL A 103 1.24 -6.33 0.63
N ILE A 104 2.42 -6.89 0.86
CA ILE A 104 3.64 -6.53 0.13
C ILE A 104 3.50 -6.93 -1.35
N ALA A 105 3.09 -8.17 -1.65
CA ALA A 105 2.93 -8.63 -3.03
C ALA A 105 1.91 -7.79 -3.82
N THR A 106 0.78 -7.45 -3.18
CA THR A 106 -0.24 -6.60 -3.81
C THR A 106 0.27 -5.19 -4.04
N SER A 107 1.06 -4.63 -3.13
CA SER A 107 1.69 -3.31 -3.29
C SER A 107 2.59 -3.29 -4.54
N PHE A 108 3.49 -4.26 -4.68
CA PHE A 108 4.40 -4.34 -5.83
C PHE A 108 3.67 -4.64 -7.14
N TRP A 109 2.60 -5.43 -7.09
CA TRP A 109 1.75 -5.66 -8.26
C TRP A 109 1.02 -4.40 -8.73
N LEU A 110 0.55 -3.55 -7.81
CA LEU A 110 -0.04 -2.25 -8.16
C LEU A 110 1.00 -1.33 -8.79
N VAL A 111 2.21 -1.27 -8.23
CA VAL A 111 3.33 -0.50 -8.82
C VAL A 111 3.65 -1.01 -10.23
N TYR A 112 3.78 -2.34 -10.41
CA TYR A 112 3.98 -2.96 -11.71
C TYR A 112 2.90 -2.52 -12.71
N LYS A 113 1.63 -2.66 -12.34
CA LYS A 113 0.49 -2.28 -13.18
C LYS A 113 0.57 -0.80 -13.56
N ARG A 114 0.87 0.06 -12.60
CA ARG A 114 0.95 1.50 -12.82
C ARG A 114 2.05 1.88 -13.80
N VAL A 115 3.27 1.36 -13.60
CA VAL A 115 4.40 1.62 -14.50
C VAL A 115 4.14 1.04 -15.88
N ARG A 116 3.59 -0.18 -15.97
CA ARG A 116 3.27 -0.84 -17.25
C ARG A 116 2.24 -0.06 -18.07
N LEU A 117 1.26 0.54 -17.41
CA LEU A 117 0.25 1.41 -18.03
C LEU A 117 0.85 2.73 -18.52
N SER A 118 1.81 3.31 -17.78
CA SER A 118 2.41 4.60 -18.12
C SER A 118 3.49 4.51 -19.20
N SER A 119 4.39 3.53 -19.12
CA SER A 119 5.55 3.43 -20.03
C SER A 119 5.25 2.66 -21.31
N ASN A 120 4.16 1.87 -21.31
CA ASN A 120 3.88 0.83 -22.28
C ASN A 120 5.05 -0.17 -22.53
N ASN A 121 6.03 -0.23 -21.63
CA ASN A 121 7.24 -1.03 -21.79
C ASN A 121 7.39 -2.02 -20.62
N LEU A 122 7.46 -3.32 -20.94
CA LEU A 122 7.59 -4.38 -19.95
C LEU A 122 8.91 -4.32 -19.19
N PHE A 123 10.03 -4.07 -19.87
CA PHE A 123 11.35 -4.04 -19.25
C PHE A 123 11.47 -2.92 -18.23
N ILE A 124 10.95 -1.73 -18.56
CA ILE A 124 10.92 -0.59 -17.63
C ILE A 124 10.06 -0.93 -16.40
N ALA A 125 8.89 -1.54 -16.60
CA ALA A 125 8.02 -1.93 -15.49
C ALA A 125 8.69 -2.95 -14.55
N LEU A 126 9.36 -3.96 -15.11
CA LEU A 126 10.08 -4.96 -14.32
C LEU A 126 11.29 -4.35 -13.60
N LEU A 127 12.06 -3.48 -14.27
CA LEU A 127 13.22 -2.81 -13.68
C LEU A 127 12.82 -1.92 -12.50
N VAL A 128 11.77 -1.11 -12.66
CA VAL A 128 11.28 -0.23 -11.57
C VAL A 128 10.80 -1.05 -10.38
N VAL A 129 10.05 -2.14 -10.62
CA VAL A 129 9.61 -3.04 -9.53
C VAL A 129 10.80 -3.68 -8.84
N PHE A 130 11.77 -4.17 -9.61
CA PHE A 130 12.98 -4.78 -9.06
C PHE A 130 13.79 -3.79 -8.20
N LEU A 131 14.00 -2.57 -8.68
CA LEU A 131 14.68 -1.51 -7.92
C LEU A 131 13.90 -1.16 -6.65
N ALA A 132 12.57 -1.02 -6.74
CA ALA A 132 11.72 -0.75 -5.59
C ALA A 132 11.76 -1.89 -4.55
N MET A 133 11.85 -3.14 -4.99
CA MET A 133 12.01 -4.29 -4.09
C MET A 133 13.34 -4.23 -3.35
N ILE A 134 14.44 -3.98 -4.06
CA ILE A 134 15.77 -3.91 -3.44
C ILE A 134 15.83 -2.79 -2.41
N THR A 135 15.41 -1.57 -2.79
CA THR A 135 15.52 -0.39 -1.90
C THR A 135 14.61 -0.49 -0.68
N SER A 136 13.44 -1.11 -0.82
CA SER A 136 12.50 -1.27 0.30
C SER A 136 12.75 -2.53 1.15
N SER A 137 13.58 -3.48 0.69
CA SER A 137 13.75 -4.78 1.36
C SER A 137 14.19 -4.69 2.83
N ILE A 138 14.96 -3.64 3.19
CA ILE A 138 15.36 -3.37 4.58
C ILE A 138 14.18 -3.03 5.50
N HIS A 139 13.06 -2.60 4.93
CA HIS A 139 11.82 -2.30 5.62
C HIS A 139 10.81 -3.46 5.52
N TRP A 140 11.17 -4.62 5.00
CA TRP A 140 10.27 -5.77 5.02
C TRP A 140 10.36 -6.43 6.41
N LEU A 141 9.63 -5.83 7.35
CA LEU A 141 9.52 -6.26 8.74
C LEU A 141 8.05 -6.48 9.05
N THR A 142 7.72 -7.35 10.02
CA THR A 142 6.32 -7.53 10.46
C THR A 142 5.89 -6.38 11.36
N ARG A 143 5.82 -5.18 10.78
CA ARG A 143 5.47 -3.91 11.41
C ARG A 143 4.33 -3.21 10.66
N PRO A 144 3.59 -2.31 11.31
CA PRO A 144 2.48 -1.56 10.70
C PRO A 144 2.83 -0.82 9.41
N HIS A 145 4.09 -0.38 9.26
CA HIS A 145 4.49 0.41 8.09
C HIS A 145 4.34 -0.34 6.76
N ILE A 146 4.30 -1.68 6.72
CA ILE A 146 4.11 -2.42 5.47
C ILE A 146 2.80 -2.06 4.75
N PHE A 147 1.75 -1.71 5.50
CA PHE A 147 0.47 -1.28 4.95
C PHE A 147 0.58 0.07 4.21
N THR A 148 1.56 0.90 4.58
CA THR A 148 1.83 2.19 3.92
C THR A 148 2.22 1.99 2.46
N PHE A 149 2.94 0.92 2.11
CA PHE A 149 3.25 0.61 0.71
C PHE A 149 1.98 0.39 -0.12
N LEU A 150 1.01 -0.35 0.44
CA LEU A 150 -0.25 -0.65 -0.23
C LEU A 150 -1.11 0.60 -0.36
N PHE A 151 -1.28 1.34 0.74
CA PHE A 151 -2.11 2.54 0.74
C PHE A 151 -1.52 3.65 -0.13
N LEU A 152 -0.20 3.84 -0.14
CA LEU A 152 0.44 4.81 -1.03
C LEU A 152 0.27 4.42 -2.51
N ALA A 153 0.43 3.14 -2.85
CA ALA A 153 0.23 2.67 -4.21
C ALA A 153 -1.23 2.88 -4.67
N LEU A 154 -2.21 2.59 -3.81
CA LEU A 154 -3.63 2.84 -4.07
C LEU A 154 -3.93 4.35 -4.17
N TRP A 155 -3.37 5.16 -3.28
CA TRP A 155 -3.52 6.62 -3.25
C TRP A 155 -3.10 7.24 -4.59
N LEU A 156 -1.89 6.94 -5.03
CA LEU A 156 -1.35 7.42 -6.30
C LEU A 156 -2.12 6.87 -7.51
N PHE A 157 -2.61 5.63 -7.42
CA PHE A 157 -3.43 5.05 -8.47
C PHE A 157 -4.76 5.80 -8.62
N ILE A 158 -5.44 6.13 -7.52
CA ILE A 158 -6.69 6.89 -7.54
C ILE A 158 -6.46 8.31 -8.09
N LEU A 159 -5.43 9.02 -7.61
CA LEU A 159 -5.09 10.36 -8.10
C LEU A 159 -4.85 10.38 -9.61
N GLU A 160 -4.14 9.38 -10.13
CA GLU A 160 -3.94 9.25 -11.57
C GLU A 160 -5.26 8.98 -12.31
N MET A 161 -6.13 8.10 -11.79
CA MET A 161 -7.41 7.83 -12.45
C MET A 161 -8.30 9.08 -12.51
N LEU A 162 -8.22 9.97 -11.50
CA LEU A 162 -8.87 11.28 -11.53
C LEU A 162 -8.22 12.18 -12.60
N ARG A 163 -6.88 12.25 -12.66
CA ARG A 163 -6.13 13.05 -13.66
C ARG A 163 -6.47 12.63 -15.09
N LEU A 164 -6.54 11.32 -15.35
CA LEU A 164 -6.84 10.76 -16.68
C LEU A 164 -8.34 10.78 -17.02
N GLY A 165 -9.22 11.29 -16.14
CA GLY A 165 -10.67 11.28 -16.35
C GLY A 165 -11.31 9.88 -16.40
N LYS A 166 -10.59 8.84 -15.98
CA LYS A 166 -11.06 7.44 -16.00
C LYS A 166 -11.94 7.10 -14.81
N SER A 167 -11.98 7.96 -13.79
CA SER A 167 -12.81 7.82 -12.60
C SER A 167 -13.19 9.19 -12.07
N THR A 168 -14.38 9.29 -11.48
CA THR A 168 -14.86 10.47 -10.73
C THR A 168 -14.96 10.17 -9.23
N ARG A 169 -14.48 9.01 -8.77
CA ARG A 169 -14.60 8.54 -7.38
C ARG A 169 -13.55 9.18 -6.45
N TRP A 170 -13.55 10.51 -6.36
CA TRP A 170 -12.65 11.27 -5.49
C TRP A 170 -12.82 10.90 -4.01
N TRP A 171 -14.05 10.58 -3.60
CA TRP A 171 -14.41 10.17 -2.24
C TRP A 171 -13.67 8.92 -1.73
N LEU A 172 -13.02 8.14 -2.60
CA LEU A 172 -12.14 7.05 -2.19
C LEU A 172 -10.88 7.55 -1.47
N LEU A 173 -10.38 8.75 -1.78
CA LEU A 173 -9.21 9.35 -1.13
C LEU A 173 -9.47 9.59 0.37
N PRO A 174 -10.50 10.34 0.81
CA PRO A 174 -10.73 10.56 2.23
C PRO A 174 -11.02 9.26 3.00
N ILE A 175 -11.71 8.28 2.38
CA ILE A 175 -11.91 6.96 3.01
C ILE A 175 -10.59 6.23 3.19
N LEU A 176 -9.74 6.22 2.15
CA LEU A 176 -8.43 5.58 2.21
C LEU A 176 -7.55 6.24 3.28
N MET A 177 -7.57 7.57 3.37
CA MET A 177 -6.83 8.34 4.37
C MET A 177 -7.33 8.05 5.79
N LEU A 178 -8.66 7.98 5.99
CA LEU A 178 -9.26 7.65 7.28
C LEU A 178 -8.77 6.28 7.77
N VAL A 179 -8.76 5.27 6.89
CA VAL A 179 -8.24 3.95 7.25
C VAL A 179 -6.74 4.01 7.50
N TRP A 180 -5.96 4.64 6.60
CA TRP A 180 -4.51 4.68 6.69
C TRP A 180 -4.02 5.38 7.96
N ALA A 181 -4.64 6.50 8.37
CA ALA A 181 -4.29 7.23 9.58
C ALA A 181 -4.49 6.42 10.88
N ASN A 182 -5.27 5.35 10.85
CA ASN A 182 -5.47 4.42 11.97
C ASN A 182 -4.58 3.16 11.86
N VAL A 183 -4.00 2.90 10.69
CA VAL A 183 -3.13 1.75 10.44
C VAL A 183 -1.66 2.11 10.66
N HIS A 184 -1.20 3.27 10.17
CA HIS A 184 0.22 3.65 10.31
C HIS A 184 0.44 5.17 10.23
N GLY A 185 1.41 5.68 11.00
CA GLY A 185 1.71 7.11 11.11
C GLY A 185 2.24 7.76 9.83
N ALA A 186 2.77 6.98 8.88
CA ALA A 186 3.22 7.53 7.58
C ALA A 186 2.07 7.86 6.60
N PHE A 187 0.81 7.95 7.08
CA PHE A 187 -0.29 8.55 6.31
C PHE A 187 0.03 9.98 5.83
N ILE A 188 0.93 10.68 6.53
CA ILE A 188 1.48 11.98 6.13
C ILE A 188 2.05 11.94 4.71
N ALA A 189 2.61 10.81 4.27
CA ALA A 189 3.09 10.63 2.91
C ALA A 189 1.97 10.80 1.87
N GLY A 190 0.73 10.46 2.19
CA GLY A 190 -0.44 10.72 1.34
C GLY A 190 -0.66 12.21 1.11
N PHE A 191 -0.60 13.04 2.16
CA PHE A 191 -0.74 14.50 2.02
C PHE A 191 0.43 15.13 1.25
N VAL A 192 1.66 14.70 1.55
CA VAL A 192 2.86 15.20 0.85
C VAL A 192 2.79 14.86 -0.64
N THR A 193 2.46 13.61 -0.97
CA THR A 193 2.37 13.18 -2.38
C THR A 193 1.17 13.77 -3.09
N TRP A 194 0.05 14.00 -2.40
CA TRP A 194 -1.06 14.77 -2.93
C TRP A 194 -0.59 16.16 -3.33
N LEU A 195 0.00 16.94 -2.43
CA LEU A 195 0.48 18.29 -2.72
C LEU A 195 1.47 18.33 -3.91
N ILE A 196 2.47 17.45 -3.91
CA ILE A 196 3.45 17.36 -5.02
C ILE A 196 2.74 17.05 -6.35
N PHE A 197 1.78 16.14 -6.35
CA PHE A 197 1.00 15.78 -7.54
C PHE A 197 0.21 16.98 -8.09
N GLY A 198 -0.47 17.73 -7.22
CA GLY A 198 -1.25 18.90 -7.61
C GLY A 198 -0.40 20.03 -8.17
N VAL A 199 0.74 20.32 -7.52
CA VAL A 199 1.73 21.28 -8.02
C VAL A 199 2.26 20.84 -9.39
N GLY A 200 2.59 19.56 -9.57
CA GLY A 200 3.03 19.02 -10.85
C GLY A 200 1.98 19.19 -11.96
N VAL A 201 0.72 18.85 -11.69
CA VAL A 201 -0.37 19.02 -12.66
C VAL A 201 -0.62 20.50 -12.98
N GLY A 202 -0.59 21.38 -11.97
CA GLY A 202 -0.75 22.83 -12.19
C GLY A 202 0.40 23.42 -13.01
N TRP A 203 1.63 22.97 -12.77
CA TRP A 203 2.79 23.38 -13.53
C TRP A 203 2.74 22.93 -14.99
N ASP A 204 2.35 21.68 -15.25
CA ASP A 204 2.16 21.15 -16.60
C ASP A 204 1.13 21.99 -17.37
N PHE A 205 0.01 22.35 -16.73
CA PHE A 205 -1.04 23.18 -17.30
C PHE A 205 -0.57 24.61 -17.62
N LEU A 206 0.29 25.20 -16.79
CA LEU A 206 0.83 26.54 -17.00
C LEU A 206 1.90 26.59 -18.10
N ARG A 207 2.69 25.52 -18.27
CA ARG A 207 3.83 25.50 -19.20
C ARG A 207 3.52 24.96 -20.60
N GLN A 208 2.51 24.11 -20.75
CA GLN A 208 2.24 23.44 -22.03
C GLN A 208 0.78 23.67 -22.44
N LYS A 209 0.53 23.97 -23.73
CA LYS A 209 -0.75 23.58 -24.37
C LYS A 209 -0.70 22.06 -24.46
N PRO A 210 -1.39 21.30 -23.60
CA PRO A 210 -1.27 19.85 -23.64
C PRO A 210 -1.82 19.37 -24.99
N PRO A 211 -1.23 18.36 -25.64
CA PRO A 211 -1.89 17.67 -26.75
C PRO A 211 -3.29 17.20 -26.29
N GLU A 212 -4.27 17.12 -27.19
CA GLU A 212 -5.70 16.81 -26.91
C GLU A 212 -5.93 15.60 -25.97
N ARG A 213 -4.98 14.66 -25.87
CA ARG A 213 -5.02 13.49 -24.97
C ARG A 213 -4.60 13.76 -23.51
N GLU A 214 -4.04 14.94 -23.24
CA GLU A 214 -3.57 15.37 -21.92
C GLU A 214 -4.42 16.52 -21.34
N MET A 215 -5.53 16.87 -22.01
CA MET A 215 -6.48 17.82 -21.46
C MET A 215 -7.07 17.25 -20.16
N LEU A 216 -6.90 18.00 -19.08
CA LEU A 216 -7.48 17.65 -17.78
C LEU A 216 -9.01 17.62 -17.91
N PRO A 217 -9.69 16.65 -17.28
CA PRO A 217 -11.14 16.65 -17.20
C PRO A 217 -11.66 17.98 -16.62
N ASP A 218 -12.77 18.51 -17.15
CA ASP A 218 -13.36 19.80 -16.71
C ASP A 218 -13.61 19.87 -15.19
N HIS A 219 -13.85 18.71 -14.57
CA HIS A 219 -14.13 18.58 -13.14
C HIS A 219 -12.92 18.13 -12.32
N PHE A 220 -11.72 18.03 -12.92
CA PHE A 220 -10.52 17.53 -12.23
C PHE A 220 -10.21 18.35 -10.98
N TRP A 221 -10.03 19.67 -11.10
CA TRP A 221 -9.67 20.53 -9.97
C TRP A 221 -10.73 20.53 -8.87
N ARG A 222 -12.01 20.46 -9.25
CA ARG A 222 -13.10 20.31 -8.30
C ARG A 222 -12.98 19.00 -7.53
N ASN A 223 -12.77 17.89 -8.21
CA ASN A 223 -12.65 16.57 -7.58
C ASN A 223 -11.34 16.39 -6.80
N TYR A 224 -10.28 17.05 -7.20
CA TYR A 224 -8.95 16.92 -6.62
C TYR A 224 -8.78 17.73 -5.32
N LEU A 225 -9.52 18.84 -5.18
CA LEU A 225 -9.51 19.73 -4.00
C LEU A 225 -10.55 19.37 -2.93
N LEU A 226 -11.42 18.38 -3.19
CA LEU A 226 -12.41 17.83 -2.26
C LEU A 226 -11.85 16.64 -1.48
#